data_AF-A0AAD3MA82-F1
#
_entry.id   AF-A0AAD3MA82-F1
#
_cell.length_a   1.000
_cell.length_b   1.000
_cell.length_c   1.000
_cell.angle_alpha   90.00
_cell.angle_beta   90.00
_cell.angle_gamma   90.00
#
_symmetry.space_group_name_H-M   'P 1'
#
loop_
_entity.id
_entity.type
_entity.pdbx_description
1 polymer ?
#
loop_
_entity_poly.entity_id
_entity_poly.type
_entity_poly.pdbx_seq_one_letter_code
_entity_poly.pdbx_strand_id
1 'polypeptide(L)'
;MASSGMQLLGFFLALVGLAATVAATFMVEWKKQAQGKTHRIHEGLWMSCSGNERTTCEFHESLLKLPSEVQATRAVMLLSIFLSAVALLVSTVGMKCTRFMDSKVESKSTTAMIGGIMFIVA
;
A
#
# COMPACT_ATOMS: atom_id res chain seq x y z
N MET A 1 2.40 25.32 -15.13
CA MET A 1 1.28 24.36 -15.01
C MET A 1 1.76 23.02 -15.55
N ALA A 2 1.64 21.92 -14.79
CA ALA A 2 1.95 20.59 -15.31
C ALA A 2 1.04 20.24 -16.49
N SER A 3 1.60 19.59 -17.52
CA SER A 3 0.84 19.10 -18.67
C SER A 3 -0.13 18.01 -18.22
N SER A 4 -1.29 17.91 -18.87
CA SER A 4 -2.29 16.88 -18.54
C SER A 4 -1.71 15.46 -18.62
N GLY A 5 -0.75 15.23 -19.53
CA GLY A 5 -0.05 13.95 -19.65
C GLY A 5 0.77 13.57 -18.41
N MET A 6 1.47 14.54 -17.80
CA MET A 6 2.29 14.27 -16.61
C MET A 6 1.42 13.97 -15.37
N GLN A 7 0.26 14.62 -15.26
CA GLN A 7 -0.71 14.32 -14.20
C GLN A 7 -1.32 12.92 -14.34
N LEU A 8 -1.61 12.50 -15.58
CA LEU A 8 -2.13 11.16 -15.87
C LEU A 8 -1.09 10.07 -15.56
N LEU A 9 0.17 10.30 -15.98
CA LEU A 9 1.28 9.39 -15.69
C LEU A 9 1.47 9.21 -14.18
N GLY A 10 1.51 10.31 -13.42
CA GLY A 10 1.61 10.26 -11.96
C GLY A 10 0.47 9.50 -11.30
N PHE A 11 -0.76 9.67 -11.81
CA PHE A 11 -1.92 8.94 -11.31
C PHE A 11 -1.82 7.42 -11.57
N PHE A 12 -1.37 7.00 -12.75
CA PHE A 12 -1.16 5.59 -13.04
C PHE A 12 -0.02 4.99 -12.20
N LEU A 13 1.06 5.72 -12.00
CA LEU A 13 2.15 5.32 -11.08
C LEU A 13 1.62 5.14 -9.65
N ALA A 14 0.76 6.04 -9.18
CA ALA A 14 0.15 5.94 -7.86
C ALA A 14 -0.78 4.72 -7.73
N LEU A 15 -1.54 4.38 -8.79
CA LEU A 15 -2.35 3.15 -8.83
C LEU A 15 -1.48 1.89 -8.75
N VAL A 16 -0.37 1.85 -9.49
CA VAL A 16 0.59 0.74 -9.42
C VAL A 16 1.21 0.65 -8.03
N GLY A 17 1.58 1.79 -7.44
CA GLY A 17 2.08 1.86 -6.07
C GLY A 17 1.10 1.28 -5.06
N LEU A 18 -0.17 1.70 -5.10
CA LEU A 18 -1.22 1.14 -4.24
C LEU A 18 -1.38 -0.38 -4.42
N ALA A 19 -1.42 -0.86 -5.67
CA ALA A 19 -1.50 -2.29 -5.95
C ALA A 19 -0.30 -3.07 -5.37
N ALA A 20 0.90 -2.50 -5.48
CA ALA A 20 2.10 -3.07 -4.88
C ALA A 20 2.04 -3.09 -3.35
N THR A 21 1.55 -2.03 -2.70
CA THR A 21 1.37 -1.97 -1.23
C THR A 21 0.36 -3.01 -0.75
N VAL A 22 -0.75 -3.19 -1.47
CA VAL A 22 -1.73 -4.24 -1.17
C VAL A 22 -1.09 -5.62 -1.33
N ALA A 23 -0.38 -5.88 -2.43
CA ALA A 23 0.31 -7.15 -2.65
C ALA A 23 1.36 -7.43 -1.57
N ALA A 24 2.16 -6.43 -1.20
CA ALA A 24 3.14 -6.52 -0.12
C ALA A 24 2.46 -6.87 1.22
N THR A 25 1.31 -6.26 1.52
CA THR A 25 0.56 -6.54 2.76
C THR A 25 0.18 -8.01 2.91
N PHE A 26 -0.15 -8.70 1.82
CA PHE A 26 -0.52 -10.13 1.83
C PHE A 26 0.66 -11.10 1.61
N MET A 27 1.84 -10.58 1.24
CA MET A 27 3.00 -11.42 0.99
C MET A 27 3.52 -12.09 2.29
N VAL A 28 4.07 -13.29 2.16
CA VAL A 28 4.62 -14.08 3.28
C VAL A 28 6.13 -13.91 3.46
N GLU A 29 6.76 -13.14 2.57
CA GLU A 29 8.22 -13.04 2.46
C GLU A 29 8.79 -11.81 3.16
N TRP A 30 8.10 -11.28 4.18
CA TRP A 30 8.57 -10.12 4.94
C TRP A 30 9.83 -10.44 5.73
N LYS A 31 9.92 -11.65 6.28
CA LYS A 31 11.10 -12.11 7.01
C LYS A 31 11.38 -13.57 6.72
N LYS A 32 12.63 -13.85 6.34
CA LYS A 32 13.13 -15.20 6.06
C LYS A 32 14.07 -15.61 7.18
N GLN A 33 13.79 -16.73 7.83
CA GLN A 33 14.67 -17.33 8.81
C GLN A 33 15.05 -18.75 8.38
N ALA A 34 16.30 -19.12 8.60
CA ALA A 34 16.79 -20.47 8.37
C ALA A 34 17.19 -21.09 9.70
N GLN A 35 16.59 -22.22 10.05
CA GLN A 35 16.91 -22.94 11.28
C GLN A 35 17.69 -24.22 10.92
N GLY A 36 19.01 -24.16 10.99
CA GLY A 36 19.89 -25.26 10.57
C GLY A 36 20.08 -25.33 9.05
N LYS A 37 20.31 -26.53 8.49
CA LYS A 37 20.67 -26.71 7.07
C LYS A 37 19.48 -26.80 6.11
N THR A 38 18.31 -27.23 6.60
CA THR A 38 17.16 -27.57 5.73
C THR A 38 15.86 -26.89 6.13
N HIS A 39 15.74 -26.31 7.33
CA HIS A 39 14.50 -25.68 7.78
C HIS A 39 14.43 -24.21 7.44
N ARG A 40 13.37 -23.83 6.73
CA ARG A 40 13.09 -22.45 6.34
C ARG A 40 11.75 -22.01 6.90
N ILE A 41 11.75 -20.81 7.45
CA ILE A 41 10.58 -20.14 8.01
C ILE A 41 10.43 -18.82 7.25
N HIS A 42 9.26 -18.64 6.66
CA HIS A 42 8.84 -17.44 5.97
C HIS A 42 7.75 -16.80 6.81
N GLU A 43 8.04 -15.65 7.41
CA GLU A 43 7.10 -14.91 8.24
C GLU A 43 6.52 -13.77 7.40
N GLY A 44 5.21 -13.87 7.16
CA GLY A 44 4.43 -12.82 6.54
C GLY A 44 3.82 -11.89 7.56
N LEU A 45 3.11 -10.90 7.04
CA LEU A 45 2.32 -10.05 7.90
C LEU A 45 1.14 -10.80 8.49
N TRP A 46 0.41 -11.62 7.73
CA TRP A 46 -0.85 -12.28 8.16
C TRP A 46 -0.77 -13.81 8.35
N MET A 47 0.23 -14.44 7.75
CA MET A 47 0.47 -15.88 7.88
C MET A 47 1.97 -16.14 8.03
N SER A 48 2.31 -17.31 8.58
CA SER A 48 3.68 -17.83 8.58
C SER A 48 3.70 -19.19 7.88
N CYS A 49 4.71 -19.41 7.05
CA CYS A 49 4.97 -20.70 6.43
C CYS A 49 6.29 -21.27 6.95
N SER A 50 6.26 -22.50 7.46
CA SER A 50 7.48 -23.20 7.91
C SER A 50 7.59 -24.58 7.26
N GLY A 51 8.80 -25.03 6.96
CA GLY A 51 9.01 -26.34 6.35
C GLY A 51 10.46 -26.68 6.00
N ASN A 52 10.73 -28.00 5.88
CA ASN A 52 11.91 -28.56 5.21
C ASN A 52 11.55 -29.02 3.80
N GLU A 53 10.95 -30.22 3.70
CA GLU A 53 10.58 -30.87 2.44
C GLU A 53 9.12 -30.59 2.05
N ARG A 54 8.26 -30.32 3.05
CA ARG A 54 6.90 -29.82 2.87
C ARG A 54 6.74 -28.53 3.64
N THR A 55 6.31 -27.48 2.95
CA THR A 55 5.99 -26.17 3.53
C THR A 55 4.54 -26.13 3.96
N THR A 56 4.30 -25.84 5.23
CA THR A 56 2.95 -25.70 5.80
C THR A 56 2.73 -24.23 6.15
N CYS A 57 1.62 -23.65 5.72
CA CYS A 57 1.28 -22.25 5.95
C CYS A 57 0.10 -22.14 6.90
N GLU A 58 0.27 -21.38 7.98
CA GLU A 58 -0.74 -21.20 9.01
C GLU A 58 -1.00 -19.71 9.25
N PHE A 59 -2.28 -19.34 9.39
CA PHE A 59 -2.66 -17.99 9.79
C PHE A 59 -2.37 -17.77 11.27
N HIS A 60 -2.02 -16.55 11.63
CA HIS A 60 -1.79 -16.23 13.04
C HIS A 60 -3.10 -16.29 13.83
N GLU A 61 -3.25 -17.29 14.70
CA GLU A 61 -4.46 -17.51 15.51
C GLU A 61 -4.70 -16.41 16.56
N SER A 62 -3.66 -15.67 16.96
CA SER A 62 -3.79 -14.62 17.98
C SER A 62 -2.90 -13.43 17.65
N LEU A 63 -3.54 -12.27 17.44
CA LEU A 63 -2.88 -10.98 17.19
C LEU A 63 -1.99 -10.55 18.36
N LEU A 64 -2.38 -10.91 19.58
CA LEU A 64 -1.73 -10.45 20.82
C LEU A 64 -0.40 -11.16 21.14
N LYS A 65 -0.13 -12.29 20.48
CA LYS A 65 1.06 -13.10 20.70
C LYS A 65 2.18 -12.83 19.68
N LEU A 66 1.91 -11.95 18.72
CA LEU A 66 2.89 -11.56 17.70
C LEU A 66 3.86 -10.49 18.24
N PRO A 67 5.10 -10.44 17.71
CA PRO A 67 6.03 -9.38 18.04
C PRO A 67 5.43 -8.02 17.66
N SER A 68 5.65 -7.04 18.53
CA SER A 68 5.11 -5.68 18.40
C SER A 68 5.46 -5.03 17.06
N GLU A 69 6.63 -5.34 16.51
CA GLU A 69 7.09 -4.88 15.20
C GLU A 69 6.13 -5.29 14.07
N VAL A 70 5.63 -6.53 14.09
CA VAL A 70 4.70 -7.03 13.05
C VAL A 70 3.34 -6.38 13.21
N GLN A 71 2.87 -6.18 14.44
CA GLN A 71 1.59 -5.50 14.69
C GLN A 71 1.63 -4.03 14.28
N ALA A 72 2.72 -3.31 14.60
CA ALA A 72 2.93 -1.94 14.15
C ALA A 72 2.97 -1.86 12.63
N THR A 73 3.69 -2.78 11.97
CA THR A 73 3.76 -2.84 10.51
C THR A 73 2.38 -3.09 9.89
N ARG A 74 1.55 -3.99 10.44
CA ARG A 74 0.15 -4.17 9.98
C ARG A 74 -0.65 -2.89 10.06
N ALA A 75 -0.56 -2.19 11.19
CA ALA A 75 -1.29 -0.93 11.38
C ALA A 75 -0.85 0.11 10.34
N VAL A 76 0.46 0.29 10.14
CA VAL A 76 1.02 1.23 9.16
C VAL A 76 0.61 0.86 7.73
N MET A 77 0.68 -0.41 7.34
CA MET A 77 0.29 -0.86 6.00
C MET A 77 -1.21 -0.66 5.75
N LEU A 78 -2.07 -0.95 6.73
CA LEU A 78 -3.51 -0.70 6.61
C LEU A 78 -3.84 0.79 6.54
N LEU A 79 -3.15 1.62 7.33
CA LEU A 79 -3.29 3.08 7.27
C LEU A 79 -2.81 3.63 5.92
N SER A 80 -1.69 3.13 5.39
CA SER A 80 -1.16 3.47 4.07
C SER A 80 -2.18 3.19 2.96
N ILE A 81 -2.80 2.00 2.97
CA ILE A 81 -3.85 1.63 2.01
C ILE A 81 -5.06 2.56 2.14
N PHE A 82 -5.49 2.86 3.37
CA PHE A 82 -6.61 3.77 3.61
C PHE A 82 -6.33 5.19 3.12
N LEU A 83 -5.16 5.74 3.44
CA LEU A 83 -4.73 7.06 2.99
C LEU A 83 -4.60 7.12 1.47
N SER A 84 -4.06 6.07 0.85
CA SER A 84 -3.97 5.95 -0.61
C SER A 84 -5.35 5.94 -1.27
N ALA A 85 -6.34 5.26 -0.67
CA ALA A 85 -7.71 5.27 -1.17
C ALA A 85 -8.34 6.68 -1.10
N VAL A 86 -8.13 7.41 -0.01
CA VAL A 86 -8.56 8.82 0.11
C VAL A 86 -7.83 9.69 -0.92
N ALA A 87 -6.52 9.50 -1.07
CA ALA A 87 -5.69 10.23 -2.03
C ALA A 87 -6.14 9.99 -3.49
N LEU A 88 -6.57 8.77 -3.83
CA LEU A 88 -7.17 8.46 -5.13
C LEU A 88 -8.44 9.29 -5.37
N LEU A 89 -9.37 9.28 -4.40
CA LEU A 89 -10.62 10.03 -4.52
C LEU A 89 -10.35 11.52 -4.70
N VAL A 90 -9.48 12.10 -3.87
CA VAL A 90 -9.08 13.51 -3.97
C VAL A 90 -8.41 13.82 -5.30
N SER A 91 -7.49 12.96 -5.76
CA SER A 91 -6.78 13.14 -7.03
C SER A 91 -7.73 13.08 -8.23
N THR A 92 -8.66 12.12 -8.26
CA THR A 92 -9.62 11.98 -9.37
C THR A 92 -10.53 13.19 -9.51
N VAL A 93 -10.95 13.81 -8.40
CA VAL A 93 -11.76 15.05 -8.41
C VAL A 93 -10.94 16.25 -8.88
N GLY A 94 -9.66 16.33 -8.51
CA GLY A 94 -8.75 17.41 -8.92
C GLY A 94 -8.20 17.31 -10.35
N MET A 95 -8.39 16.18 -11.04
CA MET A 95 -7.85 15.99 -12.39
C MET A 95 -8.55 16.85 -13.45
N LYS A 96 -7.76 17.40 -14.37
CA LYS A 96 -8.27 18.22 -15.50
C LYS A 96 -9.29 17.46 -16.37
N CYS A 97 -9.16 16.12 -16.46
CA CYS A 97 -10.05 15.26 -17.24
C CYS A 97 -11.45 15.07 -16.62
N THR A 98 -11.62 15.38 -15.33
CA THR A 98 -12.90 15.22 -14.61
C THR A 98 -13.69 16.51 -14.68
N ARG A 99 -14.96 16.51 -15.09
CA ARG A 99 -15.77 17.76 -15.22
C ARG A 99 -16.25 18.35 -13.88
N PHE A 100 -15.79 17.81 -12.76
CA PHE A 100 -16.12 18.31 -11.42
C PHE A 100 -15.40 19.65 -11.18
N MET A 101 -16.10 20.63 -10.58
CA MET A 101 -15.56 21.96 -10.21
C MET A 101 -14.94 22.78 -11.36
N ASP A 102 -15.46 22.66 -12.59
CA ASP A 102 -14.94 23.38 -13.76
C ASP A 102 -14.95 24.92 -13.61
N SER A 103 -15.87 25.46 -12.79
CA SER A 103 -15.97 26.89 -12.50
C SER A 103 -14.84 27.44 -11.61
N LYS A 104 -14.00 26.58 -11.00
CA LYS A 104 -12.91 26.96 -10.08
C LYS A 104 -11.62 26.20 -10.40
N VAL A 105 -10.98 26.55 -11.53
CA VAL A 105 -9.76 25.89 -12.05
C VAL A 105 -8.60 25.91 -11.05
N GLU A 106 -8.39 27.01 -10.32
CA GLU A 106 -7.34 27.13 -9.29
C GLU A 106 -7.55 26.12 -8.15
N SER A 107 -8.77 26.07 -7.60
CA SER A 107 -9.12 25.12 -6.54
C SER A 107 -8.94 23.67 -6.99
N LYS A 108 -9.26 23.36 -8.25
CA LYS A 108 -9.13 22.03 -8.85
C LYS A 108 -7.66 21.58 -8.92
N SER A 109 -6.76 22.49 -9.33
CA SER A 109 -5.32 22.26 -9.35
C SER A 109 -4.75 22.02 -7.95
N THR A 110 -5.18 22.81 -6.96
CA THR A 110 -4.78 22.63 -5.56
C THR A 110 -5.26 21.29 -5.00
N THR A 111 -6.49 20.88 -5.30
CA THR A 111 -7.02 19.57 -4.90
C THR A 111 -6.19 18.41 -5.48
N ALA A 112 -5.79 18.49 -6.75
CA ALA A 112 -4.90 17.49 -7.35
C ALA A 112 -3.52 17.46 -6.68
N MET A 113 -2.96 18.62 -6.32
CA MET A 113 -1.69 18.67 -5.59
C MET A 113 -1.80 18.06 -4.18
N ILE A 114 -2.88 18.34 -3.46
CA ILE A 114 -3.14 17.74 -2.13
C ILE A 114 -3.26 16.22 -2.26
N GLY A 115 -3.97 15.72 -3.28
CA GLY A 115 -4.06 14.29 -3.55
C GLY A 115 -2.69 13.64 -3.80
N GLY A 116 -1.84 14.30 -4.58
CA GLY A 116 -0.46 13.84 -4.80
C GLY A 116 0.39 13.83 -3.53
N ILE A 117 0.28 14.86 -2.68
CA ILE A 117 1.00 14.92 -1.39
C ILE A 117 0.51 13.80 -0.45
N MET A 118 -0.81 13.56 -0.40
CA MET A 118 -1.35 12.45 0.40
C MET A 118 -0.79 11.11 -0.07
N PHE A 119 -0.62 10.90 -1.37
CA PHE A 119 0.01 9.69 -1.92
C PHE A 119 1.49 9.53 -1.55
N ILE A 120 2.22 10.63 -1.33
CA ILE A 120 3.63 10.58 -0.91
C ILE A 120 3.74 10.21 0.57
N VAL A 121 2.75 10.62 1.38
CA VAL A 121 2.71 10.36 2.82
C VAL A 121 2.08 9.00 3.16
N ALA A 122 1.20 8.50 2.29
CA ALA A 122 0.58 7.19 2.40
C ALA A 122 1.61 6.07 2.20
#